data_AF-A0A097ASV8-F1
#
_entry.id   AF-A0A097ASV8-F1
#
_cell.length_a   1.000
_cell.length_b   1.000
_cell.length_c   1.000
_cell.angle_alpha   90.00
_cell.angle_beta   90.00
_cell.angle_gamma   90.00
#
_symmetry.space_group_name_H-M   'P 1'
#
loop_
_entity.id
_entity.type
_entity.pdbx_description
1 polymer ?
#
loop_
_entity_poly.entity_id
_entity_poly.type
_entity_poly.pdbx_seq_one_letter_code
_entity_poly.pdbx_strand_id
1 'polypeptide(L)' 'MEAQKILVEYLKQHGEITLGIYRDLLKTSRKYAMSILEYFDSIKLTKRIDNVRILYKGE' A
#
# COMPACT_ATOMS: atom_id res chain seq x y z
N MET A 1 9.77 -8.22 4.57
CA MET A 1 9.48 -7.01 5.38
C MET A 1 8.04 -7.09 5.88
N GLU A 2 7.78 -6.76 7.14
CA GLU A 2 6.43 -6.84 7.75
C GLU A 2 5.40 -5.94 7.02
N ALA A 3 5.80 -4.72 6.69
CA ALA A 3 4.94 -3.73 6.02
C ALA A 3 4.42 -4.21 4.65
N GLN A 4 5.26 -4.92 3.88
CA GLN A 4 4.87 -5.48 2.60
C GLN A 4 3.81 -6.58 2.77
N LYS A 5 3.96 -7.45 3.76
CA LYS A 5 3.00 -8.55 4.02
C LYS A 5 1.63 -7.99 4.36
N ILE A 6 1.58 -7.04 5.31
CA ILE A 6 0.34 -6.35 5.72
C ILE A 6 -0.35 -5.73 4.51
N LEU A 7 0.40 -5.02 3.66
CA LEU A 7 -0.17 -4.39 2.46
C LEU A 7 -0.75 -5.41 1.49
N VAL A 8 -0.01 -6.46 1.17
CA VAL A 8 -0.42 -7.48 0.20
C VAL A 8 -1.62 -8.28 0.73
N GLU A 9 -1.61 -8.67 2.00
CA GLU A 9 -2.74 -9.37 2.64
C GLU A 9 -4.01 -8.51 2.63
N TYR A 10 -3.90 -7.25 3.01
CA TYR A 10 -5.03 -6.33 2.98
C TYR A 10 -5.58 -6.17 1.55
N LEU A 11 -4.71 -5.93 0.57
CA LEU A 11 -5.10 -5.75 -0.83
C LEU A 11 -5.67 -7.03 -1.46
N LYS A 12 -5.22 -8.21 -1.06
CA LYS A 12 -5.82 -9.49 -1.50
C LYS A 12 -7.25 -9.66 -0.98
N GLN A 13 -7.55 -9.16 0.21
CA GLN A 13 -8.87 -9.28 0.83
C GLN A 13 -9.83 -8.17 0.38
N HIS A 14 -9.35 -6.93 0.20
CA HIS A 14 -10.18 -5.75 -0.02
C HIS A 14 -10.07 -5.17 -1.44
N GLY A 15 -9.06 -5.57 -2.21
CA GLY A 15 -8.80 -5.10 -3.58
C GLY A 15 -8.04 -3.78 -3.67
N GLU A 16 -8.34 -2.83 -2.78
CA GLU A 16 -7.74 -1.49 -2.76
C GLU A 16 -7.44 -0.99 -1.35
N ILE A 17 -6.54 -0.01 -1.22
CA ILE A 17 -6.17 0.57 0.07
C ILE A 17 -5.93 2.08 -0.04
N THR A 18 -6.38 2.83 0.95
CA THR A 18 -6.05 4.27 1.08
C THR A 18 -4.80 4.45 1.94
N LEU A 19 -4.13 5.60 1.80
CA LEU A 19 -3.03 5.98 2.69
C LEU A 19 -3.45 6.00 4.16
N GLY A 20 -4.69 6.39 4.45
CA GLY A 20 -5.23 6.44 5.82
C GLY A 20 -5.30 5.06 6.45
N ILE A 21 -5.91 4.11 5.73
CA ILE A 21 -6.02 2.72 6.19
C ILE A 21 -4.62 2.11 6.37
N TYR A 22 -3.72 2.31 5.40
CA TYR A 22 -2.38 1.76 5.49
C TYR A 22 -1.57 2.31 6.68
N ARG A 23 -1.70 3.62 6.95
CA ARG A 23 -1.12 4.27 8.14
C ARG A 23 -1.61 3.59 9.42
N ASP A 24 -2.91 3.35 9.52
CA ASP A 24 -3.53 2.79 10.72
C ASP A 24 -3.10 1.33 10.93
N LEU A 25 -3.00 0.54 9.85
CA LEU A 25 -2.47 -0.82 9.89
C LEU A 25 -1.01 -0.87 10.37
N LEU A 26 -0.18 0.07 9.90
CA LEU A 26 1.22 0.16 10.31
C LEU A 26 1.43 0.83 11.68
N LYS A 27 0.38 1.40 12.28
CA LYS A 27 0.45 2.21 13.51
C LYS A 27 1.57 3.26 13.46
N THR A 28 1.70 3.92 12.31
CA THR A 28 2.80 4.87 12.03
C THR A 28 2.28 6.24 11.63
N SER A 29 3.19 7.19 11.40
CA SER A 29 2.81 8.52 10.91
C SER A 29 2.46 8.50 9.42
N ARG A 30 1.65 9.46 8.98
CA ARG A 30 1.28 9.59 7.56
C ARG A 30 2.51 9.73 6.65
N LYS A 31 3.55 10.43 7.11
CA LYS A 31 4.81 10.60 6.36
C LYS A 31 5.48 9.25 6.09
N TYR A 32 5.63 8.40 7.11
CA TYR A 32 6.25 7.09 6.94
C TYR A 32 5.40 6.15 6.08
N ALA A 33 4.09 6.09 6.32
CA ALA A 33 3.18 5.28 5.51
C ALA A 33 3.22 5.70 4.03
N MET A 34 3.30 7.00 3.76
CA MET A 34 3.40 7.54 2.41
C MET A 34 4.72 7.15 1.74
N SER A 35 5.85 7.35 2.40
CA SER A 35 7.17 6.97 1.84
C SER A 35 7.27 5.46 1.55
N ILE A 36 6.68 4.61 2.40
CA ILE A 36 6.66 3.16 2.17
C ILE A 36 5.79 2.82 0.95
N LEU A 37 4.61 3.45 0.81
CA LEU A 37 3.76 3.21 -0.35
C LEU A 37 4.38 3.74 -1.65
N GLU A 38 5.06 4.88 -1.62
CA GLU A 38 5.80 5.40 -2.77
C GLU A 38 6.94 4.45 -3.19
N TYR A 39 7.64 3.85 -2.22
CA TYR A 39 8.61 2.80 -2.51
C TYR A 39 7.95 1.57 -3.16
N PHE A 40 6.78 1.16 -2.69
CA PHE A 40 6.05 0.04 -3.28
C PHE A 40 5.49 0.34 -4.67
N ASP A 41 5.10 1.58 -4.93
CA ASP A 41 4.73 2.04 -6.27
C ASP A 41 5.96 2.01 -7.21
N SER A 42 7.14 2.41 -6.74
CA SER A 42 8.37 2.46 -7.56
C SER A 42 8.88 1.09 -8.00
N ILE A 43 8.72 0.07 -7.15
CA ILE A 43 9.07 -1.32 -7.47
C ILE A 43 7.95 -2.07 -8.18
N LYS A 44 6.86 -1.39 -8.59
CA LYS A 44 5.67 -1.98 -9.21
C LYS A 44 5.03 -3.10 -8.37
N LEU A 45 5.02 -2.94 -7.04
CA LEU A 45 4.22 -3.81 -6.15
C LEU A 45 2.76 -3.34 -6.11
N THR A 46 2.58 -2.03 -5.99
CA THR A 46 1.28 -1.38 -6.03
C THR A 46 1.20 -0.37 -7.17
N LYS A 47 -0.03 -0.03 -7.55
CA LYS A 47 -0.31 1.08 -8.46
C LYS A 47 -1.30 2.02 -7.78
N ARG A 48 -0.97 3.31 -7.79
CA ARG A 48 -1.89 4.35 -7.34
C ARG A 48 -2.93 4.64 -8.42
N ILE A 49 -4.21 4.62 -8.04
CA ILE A 49 -5.35 5.05 -8.86
C ILE A 49 -6.10 6.07 -8.00
N ASP A 50 -6.06 7.33 -8.40
CA ASP A 50 -6.62 8.46 -7.64
C ASP A 50 -6.13 8.53 -6.18
N ASN A 51 -7.02 8.17 -5.25
CA ASN A 51 -6.82 8.22 -3.80
C ASN A 51 -6.52 6.85 -3.18
N VAL A 52 -6.56 5.79 -3.98
CA VAL A 52 -6.33 4.41 -3.55
C VAL A 52 -5.12 3.80 -4.24
N ARG A 53 -4.66 2.68 -3.70
CA ARG A 53 -3.65 1.82 -4.32
C ARG A 53 -4.21 0.42 -4.47
N ILE A 54 -3.88 -0.21 -5.58
CA ILE A 54 -4.23 -1.60 -5.89
C ILE A 54 -2.95 -2.42 -6.08
N LEU A 55 -3.04 -3.74 -5.98
CA LEU A 55 -1.92 -4.61 -6.37
C LEU A 55 -1.61 -4.45 -7.85
N TYR A 56 -0.33 -4.31 -8.17
CA TYR A 56 0.11 -4.29 -9.57
C TYR A 56 -0.10 -5.68 -10.17
N LYS A 57 -1.08 -5.82 -11.06
CA LYS A 57 -1.18 -6.98 -11.95
C LYS A 57 -0.28 -6.67 -13.13
N GLY A 58 0.92 -7.23 -13.15
CA GLY A 58 1.77 -7.18 -14.34
C GLY A 58 1.04 -7.89 -15.47
N GLU A 59 0.82 -7.17 -16.57
CA GLU A 59 0.64 -7.76 -17.89
C GLU A 59 2.00 -8.18 -18.45
#